data_AF-A0A836L766-F1
#
_entry.id   AF-A0A836L766-F1
#
_cell.length_a   1.000
_cell.length_b   1.000
_cell.length_c   1.000
_cell.angle_alpha   90.00
_cell.angle_beta   90.00
_cell.angle_gamma   90.00
#
_symmetry.space_group_name_H-M   'P 1'
#
loop_
_entity.id
_entity.type
_entity.pdbx_description
1 polymer ?
#
loop_
_entity_poly.entity_id
_entity_poly.type
_entity_poly.pdbx_seq_one_letter_code
_entity_poly.pdbx_strand_id
1 'polypeptide(L)'
;MSSTFTSSQETDHLSPVAVLQASHPDSASIEVPCEVGGKSQSMTPDGASQRQLQGPADVAAAKSKLPVSAASSSALPHSHGASSSVDQSRKGDGASDDTPISHLSCPAASLDRPRDDEFDALERRARVVLETIGTQGGVQGSNLGEHVEVLQSYRTGCQERAMYREAYLVHQLLRNLRLEEETRHLRGITEKQMEERRMLEEAHREEFRQFHHSWNARIDAFEEEQLEAEMALLERQNEELIRFQEEMREFQPRVLKYSRSLIESRLKQQTLAKQQDYVKAEAERVNAEAIEAADMERFQATRRDMYERREYASRHRHQQELFALRSKIESRRLYLERYRKQELDVLLQRYINSRRSMELQQNIVRNKTGTLLLKHACNMKTDNSGTAVLVECAESGTFGSSVQRRSVSRAPRVIGPIEQGGRGVSPGGQSVERA
;
A
#
# COMPACT_ATOMS: atom_id res chain seq x y z
N MET A 1 -13.62 45.07 56.63
CA MET A 1 -13.68 46.34 55.90
C MET A 1 -13.50 46.04 54.42
N SER A 2 -14.52 46.39 53.62
CA SER A 2 -14.52 46.62 52.15
C SER A 2 -14.19 45.43 51.24
N SER A 3 -15.19 44.80 50.60
CA SER A 3 -15.73 45.07 49.23
C SER A 3 -14.80 44.54 48.13
N THR A 4 -15.23 43.81 47.10
CA THR A 4 -16.48 43.97 46.33
C THR A 4 -16.82 42.68 45.54
N PHE A 5 -18.12 42.47 45.41
CA PHE A 5 -18.85 41.45 44.67
C PHE A 5 -19.22 42.02 43.30
N THR A 6 -19.18 41.25 42.22
CA THR A 6 -19.92 41.56 40.98
C THR A 6 -20.48 40.31 40.34
N SER A 7 -21.75 40.42 39.98
CA SER A 7 -22.72 39.39 39.64
C SER A 7 -23.41 39.77 38.32
N SER A 8 -23.74 38.75 37.53
CA SER A 8 -24.91 38.60 36.64
C SER A 8 -25.07 39.46 35.37
N GLN A 9 -25.28 38.77 34.22
CA GLN A 9 -26.56 38.65 33.47
C GLN A 9 -26.27 38.02 32.09
N GLU A 10 -26.76 36.82 31.73
CA GLU A 10 -28.12 36.46 31.26
C GLU A 10 -28.62 37.22 30.03
N THR A 11 -28.78 36.50 28.91
CA THR A 11 -29.90 36.66 27.97
C THR A 11 -30.26 35.30 27.36
N ASP A 12 -31.42 34.80 27.74
CA ASP A 12 -32.18 33.75 27.06
C ASP A 12 -32.84 34.31 25.80
N HIS A 13 -33.05 33.47 24.77
CA HIS A 13 -34.31 33.42 24.02
C HIS A 13 -34.48 32.10 23.23
N LEU A 14 -35.45 31.30 23.71
CA LEU A 14 -36.54 30.63 22.98
C LEU A 14 -36.31 29.35 22.13
N SER A 15 -36.88 28.26 22.66
CA SER A 15 -37.42 27.01 22.07
C SER A 15 -38.73 27.26 21.27
N PRO A 16 -39.56 26.28 20.80
CA PRO A 16 -39.46 24.80 20.74
C PRO A 16 -39.98 24.16 19.42
N VAL A 17 -39.96 22.82 19.31
CA VAL A 17 -41.11 21.90 19.05
C VAL A 17 -40.65 20.50 18.56
N ALA A 18 -41.07 19.48 19.34
CA ALA A 18 -41.50 18.09 19.05
C ALA A 18 -40.86 17.28 17.89
N VAL A 19 -40.58 15.97 18.02
CA VAL A 19 -41.56 14.88 18.20
C VAL A 19 -40.86 13.59 18.69
N LEU A 20 -41.52 12.87 19.60
CA LEU A 20 -41.24 11.51 20.03
C LEU A 20 -41.37 10.49 18.88
N GLN A 21 -40.46 9.51 18.80
CA GLN A 21 -40.87 8.12 18.60
C GLN A 21 -39.78 7.13 19.03
N ALA A 22 -40.21 6.20 19.89
CA ALA A 22 -39.46 5.08 20.42
C ALA A 22 -39.36 3.93 19.41
N SER A 23 -38.26 3.17 19.43
CA SER A 23 -38.18 1.75 19.06
C SER A 23 -36.82 1.18 19.53
N HIS A 24 -36.86 0.29 20.53
CA HIS A 24 -35.81 -0.66 20.91
C HIS A 24 -35.99 -1.99 20.09
N PRO A 25 -35.24 -3.08 20.32
CA PRO A 25 -33.89 -3.35 19.80
C PRO A 25 -33.77 -4.76 19.16
N ASP A 26 -33.05 -4.93 18.04
CA ASP A 26 -32.72 -6.28 17.57
C ASP A 26 -31.37 -6.74 18.13
N SER A 27 -31.49 -7.67 19.08
CA SER A 27 -30.42 -8.46 19.68
C SER A 27 -30.09 -9.62 18.74
N ALA A 28 -28.91 -9.62 18.11
CA ALA A 28 -28.36 -10.80 17.46
C ALA A 28 -27.24 -11.37 18.34
N SER A 29 -27.62 -12.31 19.21
CA SER A 29 -26.70 -13.18 19.94
C SER A 29 -26.01 -14.13 18.97
N ILE A 30 -24.69 -14.02 18.83
CA ILE A 30 -23.86 -15.05 18.20
C ILE A 30 -23.40 -16.00 19.30
N GLU A 31 -23.98 -17.19 19.29
CA GLU A 31 -23.61 -18.33 20.11
C GLU A 31 -22.19 -18.80 19.74
N VAL A 32 -21.30 -18.88 20.73
CA VAL A 32 -20.05 -19.64 20.66
C VAL A 32 -20.23 -20.89 21.54
N PRO A 33 -19.99 -22.11 21.02
CA PRO A 33 -20.13 -23.33 21.81
C PRO A 33 -19.00 -23.48 22.83
N CYS A 34 -19.37 -23.60 24.11
CA CYS A 34 -18.49 -24.08 25.17
C CYS A 34 -18.37 -25.61 25.09
N GLU A 35 -17.20 -26.13 24.72
CA GLU A 35 -16.88 -27.53 24.96
C GLU A 35 -16.51 -27.77 26.43
N VAL A 36 -17.26 -28.69 27.03
CA VAL A 36 -17.09 -29.25 28.36
C VAL A 36 -16.01 -30.35 28.29
N GLY A 37 -14.88 -30.13 28.95
CA GLY A 37 -13.82 -31.11 29.11
C GLY A 37 -13.38 -31.22 30.57
N GLY A 38 -14.14 -31.98 31.37
CA GLY A 38 -13.78 -32.31 32.74
C GLY A 38 -12.65 -33.34 32.80
N LYS A 39 -11.61 -33.06 33.60
CA LYS A 39 -10.78 -34.08 34.26
C LYS A 39 -10.43 -33.64 35.67
N SER A 40 -11.01 -34.36 36.63
CA SER A 40 -10.68 -34.39 38.04
C SER A 40 -9.30 -35.01 38.29
N GLN A 41 -8.54 -34.47 39.24
CA GLN A 41 -7.52 -35.14 40.08
C GLN A 41 -7.09 -34.12 41.15
N SER A 42 -7.65 -34.20 42.36
CA SER A 42 -7.17 -34.92 43.55
C SER A 42 -6.10 -34.18 44.35
N MET A 43 -6.40 -33.98 45.64
CA MET A 43 -5.63 -33.24 46.64
C MET A 43 -4.35 -33.94 47.12
N THR A 44 -3.37 -33.13 47.53
CA THR A 44 -2.51 -33.35 48.73
C THR A 44 -1.99 -32.00 49.25
N PRO A 45 -2.00 -31.74 50.57
CA PRO A 45 -1.27 -30.63 51.21
C PRO A 45 0.02 -31.11 51.93
N ASP A 46 0.67 -30.16 52.63
CA ASP A 46 1.99 -30.20 53.31
C ASP A 46 3.23 -30.09 52.39
N GLY A 47 4.29 -29.34 52.72
CA GLY A 47 4.63 -28.55 53.90
C GLY A 47 6.16 -28.30 53.94
N ALA A 48 6.54 -27.06 54.24
CA ALA A 48 7.79 -26.59 54.86
C ALA A 48 9.21 -26.80 54.22
N SER A 49 9.93 -25.67 54.21
CA SER A 49 11.35 -25.46 54.58
C SER A 49 12.51 -25.60 53.57
N GLN A 50 13.07 -24.43 53.23
CA GLN A 50 14.40 -23.94 53.65
C GLN A 50 15.70 -24.37 52.90
N ARG A 51 16.49 -23.34 52.50
CA ARG A 51 17.96 -23.29 52.21
C ARG A 51 18.44 -23.95 50.89
N GLN A 52 19.51 -23.56 50.20
CA GLN A 52 20.51 -22.47 50.22
C GLN A 52 21.31 -22.59 48.89
N LEU A 53 21.78 -21.47 48.34
CA LEU A 53 23.06 -21.26 47.64
C LEU A 53 23.46 -22.01 46.34
N GLN A 54 24.06 -21.18 45.47
CA GLN A 54 25.17 -21.42 44.52
C GLN A 54 24.90 -21.95 43.11
N GLY A 55 25.21 -21.07 42.14
CA GLY A 55 26.29 -21.36 41.18
C GLY A 55 25.86 -21.48 39.71
N PRO A 56 26.44 -20.70 38.79
CA PRO A 56 26.11 -20.71 37.36
C PRO A 56 26.96 -21.74 36.60
N ALA A 57 26.43 -22.25 35.48
CA ALA A 57 27.21 -22.99 34.49
C ALA A 57 26.86 -22.51 33.08
N ASP A 58 27.82 -21.80 32.49
CA ASP A 58 28.05 -21.73 31.05
C ASP A 58 28.18 -23.15 30.46
N VAL A 59 27.56 -23.45 29.32
CA VAL A 59 28.14 -24.27 28.24
C VAL A 59 27.40 -24.00 26.92
N ALA A 60 28.15 -23.37 26.01
CA ALA A 60 28.38 -23.72 24.61
C ALA A 60 27.21 -24.01 23.63
N ALA A 61 27.18 -23.17 22.60
CA ALA A 61 27.41 -23.52 21.18
C ALA A 61 26.73 -24.77 20.61
N ALA A 62 25.76 -24.55 19.72
CA ALA A 62 25.49 -25.47 18.61
C ALA A 62 25.21 -24.69 17.32
N LYS A 63 26.15 -24.85 16.38
CA LYS A 63 26.03 -24.53 14.95
C LYS A 63 25.11 -25.55 14.28
N SER A 64 24.14 -25.09 13.48
CA SER A 64 23.49 -25.89 12.43
C SER A 64 23.39 -24.99 11.19
N LYS A 65 24.34 -25.00 10.25
CA LYS A 65 24.46 -25.92 9.10
C LYS A 65 23.13 -26.33 8.47
N LEU A 66 22.91 -25.74 7.30
CA LEU A 66 22.01 -26.10 6.20
C LEU A 66 22.07 -27.60 5.86
N PRO A 67 21.03 -28.09 5.16
CA PRO A 67 21.33 -28.66 3.85
C PRO A 67 20.45 -28.13 2.73
N VAL A 68 21.09 -28.12 1.56
CA VAL A 68 20.59 -27.94 0.21
C VAL A 68 19.83 -29.19 -0.25
N SER A 69 18.72 -29.03 -0.95
CA SER A 69 18.17 -29.91 -2.02
C SER A 69 17.11 -29.09 -2.75
N ALA A 70 17.30 -28.60 -3.99
CA ALA A 70 17.53 -29.26 -5.27
C ALA A 70 16.37 -30.14 -5.76
N ALA A 71 16.01 -29.92 -7.03
CA ALA A 71 15.13 -30.67 -7.92
C ALA A 71 13.63 -30.33 -7.91
N SER A 72 13.21 -29.58 -8.94
CA SER A 72 12.06 -30.01 -9.75
C SER A 72 12.32 -29.64 -11.21
N SER A 73 12.44 -30.71 -11.98
CA SER A 73 12.82 -30.78 -13.37
C SER A 73 11.58 -30.69 -14.26
N SER A 74 11.86 -30.28 -15.49
CA SER A 74 11.05 -30.33 -16.72
C SER A 74 10.13 -31.55 -16.88
N ALA A 75 8.99 -31.34 -17.57
CA ALA A 75 8.57 -32.24 -18.66
C ALA A 75 7.52 -31.56 -19.58
N LEU A 76 7.86 -31.51 -20.87
CA LEU A 76 6.94 -31.43 -22.01
C LEU A 76 6.11 -32.72 -22.14
N PRO A 77 5.05 -32.71 -22.95
CA PRO A 77 4.89 -33.83 -23.88
C PRO A 77 4.64 -33.41 -25.33
N HIS A 78 5.36 -34.10 -26.21
CA HIS A 78 5.06 -34.30 -27.63
C HIS A 78 3.94 -35.34 -27.81
N SER A 79 3.11 -35.18 -28.84
CA SER A 79 2.63 -36.21 -29.81
C SER A 79 1.39 -35.65 -30.55
N HIS A 80 1.45 -35.44 -31.86
CA HIS A 80 1.29 -36.37 -33.00
C HIS A 80 -0.16 -36.62 -33.43
N GLY A 81 -0.39 -36.50 -34.76
CA GLY A 81 -1.54 -37.03 -35.51
C GLY A 81 -2.28 -35.93 -36.28
N ALA A 82 -1.97 -35.68 -37.58
CA ALA A 82 -2.55 -36.34 -38.77
C ALA A 82 -4.00 -35.85 -39.04
N SER A 83 -4.51 -35.55 -40.24
CA SER A 83 -4.08 -35.67 -41.64
C SER A 83 -5.29 -35.26 -42.52
N SER A 84 -5.12 -34.54 -43.63
CA SER A 84 -5.83 -34.73 -44.94
C SER A 84 -5.44 -33.56 -45.87
N SER A 85 -4.67 -33.78 -46.95
CA SER A 85 -5.13 -34.32 -48.24
C SER A 85 -6.19 -33.44 -48.90
N VAL A 86 -5.82 -32.67 -49.93
CA VAL A 86 -6.30 -32.88 -51.31
C VAL A 86 -5.30 -32.23 -52.27
N ASP A 87 -5.00 -33.01 -53.28
CA ASP A 87 -4.01 -32.92 -54.34
C ASP A 87 -4.80 -32.75 -55.65
N GLN A 88 -4.42 -31.83 -56.53
CA GLN A 88 -4.73 -31.90 -57.97
C GLN A 88 -3.63 -31.22 -58.79
N SER A 89 -2.63 -32.03 -59.18
CA SER A 89 -2.30 -32.34 -60.59
C SER A 89 -2.63 -31.29 -61.66
N ARG A 90 -1.61 -30.83 -62.40
CA ARG A 90 -1.40 -31.33 -63.77
C ARG A 90 -0.03 -30.98 -64.34
N LYS A 91 0.67 -32.04 -64.73
CA LYS A 91 1.91 -32.12 -65.50
C LYS A 91 1.53 -32.33 -66.96
N GLY A 92 2.27 -31.73 -67.89
CA GLY A 92 2.09 -31.92 -69.32
C GLY A 92 3.31 -31.41 -70.08
N ASP A 93 4.32 -32.28 -70.19
CA ASP A 93 5.39 -32.19 -71.18
C ASP A 93 4.84 -32.61 -72.56
N GLY A 94 5.29 -31.97 -73.64
CA GLY A 94 5.03 -32.47 -74.97
C GLY A 94 5.39 -31.55 -76.14
N ALA A 95 6.48 -31.93 -76.81
CA ALA A 95 6.68 -31.85 -78.26
C ALA A 95 7.00 -30.50 -78.93
N SER A 96 8.25 -30.43 -79.37
CA SER A 96 8.79 -29.76 -80.55
C SER A 96 7.99 -30.01 -81.82
N ASP A 97 7.81 -28.97 -82.64
CA ASP A 97 7.76 -29.12 -84.10
C ASP A 97 8.31 -27.87 -84.80
N ASP A 98 9.23 -28.11 -85.73
CA ASP A 98 9.86 -27.15 -86.63
C ASP A 98 8.87 -26.69 -87.70
N THR A 99 8.75 -25.39 -87.98
CA THR A 99 8.28 -24.87 -89.28
C THR A 99 8.57 -23.37 -89.41
N PRO A 100 8.66 -22.82 -90.64
CA PRO A 100 9.79 -22.00 -91.02
C PRO A 100 9.47 -20.50 -91.04
N ILE A 101 10.57 -19.75 -90.94
CA ILE A 101 10.72 -18.34 -91.27
C ILE A 101 9.89 -17.97 -92.51
N SER A 102 8.86 -17.17 -92.30
CA SER A 102 8.20 -16.38 -93.34
C SER A 102 8.42 -14.91 -93.02
N HIS A 103 9.38 -14.31 -93.73
CA HIS A 103 9.54 -12.86 -93.84
C HIS A 103 8.27 -12.26 -94.46
N LEU A 104 7.42 -11.65 -93.62
CA LEU A 104 6.34 -10.79 -94.03
C LEU A 104 6.68 -9.37 -93.58
N SER A 105 7.20 -8.61 -94.54
CA SER A 105 7.34 -7.15 -94.49
C SER A 105 5.96 -6.54 -94.25
N CYS A 106 5.68 -6.14 -93.02
CA CYS A 106 4.52 -5.31 -92.72
C CYS A 106 4.82 -3.86 -93.12
N PRO A 107 3.93 -3.22 -93.90
CA PRO A 107 4.08 -1.83 -94.32
C PRO A 107 3.94 -0.91 -93.11
N ALA A 108 4.63 0.22 -93.13
CA ALA A 108 4.53 1.29 -92.16
C ALA A 108 3.06 1.73 -92.03
N ALA A 109 2.38 1.19 -91.01
CA ALA A 109 1.05 1.62 -90.62
C ALA A 109 1.16 3.00 -89.95
N SER A 110 0.33 3.91 -90.44
CA SER A 110 0.14 5.27 -89.99
C SER A 110 0.05 5.40 -88.46
N LEU A 111 0.90 6.25 -87.90
CA LEU A 111 0.95 6.69 -86.51
C LEU A 111 -0.26 7.57 -86.14
N ASP A 112 -1.47 7.02 -86.20
CA ASP A 112 -2.63 7.58 -85.49
C ASP A 112 -3.09 6.57 -84.45
N ARG A 113 -2.32 6.53 -83.35
CA ARG A 113 -2.67 5.84 -82.12
C ARG A 113 -3.94 6.54 -81.59
N PRO A 114 -5.07 5.83 -81.38
CA PRO A 114 -6.25 6.45 -80.80
C PRO A 114 -5.85 7.17 -79.51
N ARG A 115 -6.30 8.41 -79.32
CA ARG A 115 -6.14 9.09 -78.04
C ARG A 115 -6.79 8.21 -76.99
N ASP A 116 -5.99 7.67 -76.09
CA ASP A 116 -6.46 6.84 -74.99
C ASP A 116 -7.09 7.77 -73.94
N ASP A 117 -8.32 8.22 -74.16
CA ASP A 117 -9.07 9.11 -73.26
C ASP A 117 -9.11 8.59 -71.80
N GLU A 118 -8.99 7.27 -71.63
CA GLU A 118 -8.87 6.59 -70.34
C GLU A 118 -7.58 6.92 -69.59
N PHE A 119 -6.45 7.03 -70.31
CA PHE A 119 -5.17 7.40 -69.72
C PHE A 119 -5.13 8.88 -69.36
N ASP A 120 -5.70 9.74 -70.22
CA ASP A 120 -5.82 11.18 -69.92
C ASP A 120 -6.70 11.41 -68.68
N ALA A 121 -7.72 10.58 -68.45
CA ALA A 121 -8.51 10.60 -67.22
C ALA A 121 -7.72 10.09 -65.99
N LEU A 122 -6.88 9.06 -66.17
CA LEU A 122 -6.00 8.55 -65.12
C LEU A 122 -4.91 9.54 -64.73
N GLU A 123 -4.28 10.19 -65.70
CA GLU A 123 -3.27 11.22 -65.49
C GLU A 123 -3.86 12.42 -64.75
N ARG A 124 -5.05 12.88 -65.14
CA ARG A 124 -5.75 13.95 -64.40
C ARG A 124 -5.99 13.57 -62.93
N ARG A 125 -6.42 12.33 -62.66
CA ARG A 125 -6.58 11.83 -61.29
C ARG A 125 -5.25 11.79 -60.54
N ALA A 126 -4.18 11.32 -61.17
CA ALA A 126 -2.85 11.27 -60.57
C ALA A 126 -2.33 12.68 -60.24
N ARG A 127 -2.50 13.66 -61.13
CA ARG A 127 -2.10 15.06 -60.87
C ARG A 127 -2.82 15.64 -59.66
N VAL A 128 -4.13 15.41 -59.53
CA VAL A 128 -4.90 15.84 -58.34
C VAL A 128 -4.36 15.20 -57.07
N VAL A 129 -4.02 13.91 -57.09
CA VAL A 129 -3.40 13.22 -55.95
C VAL A 129 -2.04 13.83 -55.59
N LEU A 130 -1.19 14.12 -56.59
CA LEU A 130 0.11 14.75 -56.39
C LEU A 130 -0.01 16.16 -55.79
N GLU A 131 -0.96 16.96 -56.27
CA GLU A 131 -1.26 18.28 -55.73
C GLU A 131 -1.78 18.21 -54.29
N THR A 132 -2.61 17.22 -53.99
CA THR A 132 -3.12 16.97 -52.63
C THR A 132 -1.97 16.64 -51.67
N ILE A 133 -1.03 15.78 -52.08
CA ILE A 133 0.16 15.43 -51.29
C ILE A 133 1.06 16.66 -51.08
N GLY A 134 1.28 17.46 -52.13
CA GLY A 134 2.13 18.66 -52.07
C GLY A 134 1.55 19.80 -51.22
N THR A 135 0.22 19.93 -51.16
CA THR A 135 -0.46 21.01 -50.43
C THR A 135 -0.75 20.67 -48.96
N GLN A 136 -1.03 19.41 -48.63
CA GLN A 136 -1.40 19.03 -47.26
C GLN A 136 -0.21 18.88 -46.30
N GLY A 137 1.04 18.88 -46.80
CA GLY A 137 2.25 18.84 -45.96
C GLY A 137 2.37 17.62 -45.03
N GLY A 138 1.46 16.65 -45.19
CA GLY A 138 1.32 15.46 -44.36
C GLY A 138 0.07 14.70 -44.80
N VAL A 139 0.24 13.46 -45.23
CA VAL A 139 -0.88 12.64 -45.69
C VAL A 139 -1.82 12.33 -44.52
N GLN A 140 -3.07 12.77 -44.62
CA GLN A 140 -4.14 12.32 -43.73
C GLN A 140 -4.36 10.82 -43.99
N GLY A 141 -4.16 9.98 -42.96
CA GLY A 141 -4.13 8.52 -43.10
C GLY A 141 -5.42 7.88 -43.65
N SER A 142 -6.53 8.61 -43.73
CA SER A 142 -7.78 8.14 -44.33
C SER A 142 -7.74 8.06 -45.86
N ASN A 143 -6.91 8.88 -46.53
CA ASN A 143 -6.90 8.97 -47.99
C ASN A 143 -5.67 8.30 -48.62
N LEU A 144 -4.69 7.87 -47.82
CA LEU A 144 -3.43 7.30 -48.30
C LEU A 144 -3.64 6.05 -49.18
N GLY A 145 -4.57 5.16 -48.81
CA GLY A 145 -4.87 3.95 -49.58
C GLY A 145 -5.30 4.27 -51.02
N GLU A 146 -6.25 5.19 -51.16
CA GLU A 146 -6.75 5.66 -52.46
C GLU A 146 -5.66 6.36 -53.26
N HIS A 147 -4.83 7.19 -52.61
CA HIS A 147 -3.68 7.83 -53.26
C HIS A 147 -2.67 6.81 -53.80
N VAL A 148 -2.38 5.75 -53.03
CA VAL A 148 -1.46 4.69 -53.43
C VAL A 148 -2.01 3.89 -54.62
N GLU A 149 -3.31 3.57 -54.64
CA GLU A 149 -3.95 2.84 -55.75
C GLU A 149 -3.95 3.63 -57.06
N VAL A 150 -4.28 4.93 -57.02
CA VAL A 150 -4.28 5.81 -58.19
C VAL A 150 -2.86 5.95 -58.76
N LEU A 151 -1.85 6.16 -57.90
CA LEU A 151 -0.46 6.28 -58.32
C LEU A 151 0.12 4.96 -58.86
N GLN A 152 -0.30 3.81 -58.32
CA GLN A 152 0.07 2.49 -58.87
C GLN A 152 -0.50 2.29 -60.27
N SER A 153 -1.78 2.60 -60.47
CA SER A 153 -2.45 2.52 -61.76
C SER A 153 -1.81 3.48 -62.78
N TYR A 154 -1.46 4.69 -62.36
CA TYR A 154 -0.76 5.66 -63.22
C TYR A 154 0.63 5.17 -63.62
N ARG A 155 1.40 4.60 -62.67
CA ARG A 155 2.71 4.00 -62.96
C ARG A 155 2.62 2.91 -64.02
N THR A 156 1.66 1.99 -63.91
CA THR A 156 1.47 0.91 -64.90
C THR A 156 1.10 1.48 -66.27
N GLY A 157 0.21 2.49 -66.31
CA GLY A 157 -0.15 3.19 -67.54
C GLY A 157 1.02 3.93 -68.21
N CYS A 158 1.95 4.50 -67.43
CA CYS A 158 3.19 5.08 -67.95
C CYS A 158 4.15 4.01 -68.49
N GLN A 159 4.22 2.82 -67.88
CA GLN A 159 5.06 1.71 -68.34
C GLN A 159 4.60 1.16 -69.70
N GLU A 160 3.30 0.94 -69.86
CA GLU A 160 2.68 0.48 -71.12
C GLU A 160 2.93 1.45 -72.29
N ARG A 161 3.07 2.75 -71.99
CA ARG A 161 3.35 3.81 -72.96
C ARG A 161 4.83 4.14 -73.12
N ALA A 162 5.73 3.39 -72.47
CA ALA A 162 7.17 3.62 -72.46
C ALA A 162 7.63 4.99 -71.89
N MET A 163 6.82 5.61 -71.02
CA MET A 163 7.16 6.85 -70.30
C MET A 163 7.93 6.55 -69.02
N TYR A 164 9.15 6.03 -69.17
CA TYR A 164 9.92 5.48 -68.04
C TYR A 164 10.34 6.53 -67.00
N ARG A 165 10.56 7.78 -67.41
CA ARG A 165 10.96 8.86 -66.49
C ARG A 165 9.85 9.17 -65.47
N GLU A 166 8.61 9.28 -65.94
CA GLU A 166 7.44 9.52 -65.09
C GLU A 166 7.17 8.31 -64.20
N ALA A 167 7.21 7.10 -64.77
CA ALA A 167 7.05 5.87 -64.02
C ALA A 167 8.10 5.75 -62.88
N TYR A 168 9.33 6.21 -63.10
CA TYR A 168 10.38 6.24 -62.08
C TYR A 168 10.08 7.25 -60.96
N LEU A 169 9.65 8.47 -61.29
CA LEU A 169 9.30 9.49 -60.29
C LEU A 169 8.12 9.03 -59.42
N VAL A 170 7.07 8.48 -60.04
CA VAL A 170 5.91 7.93 -59.32
C VAL A 170 6.33 6.75 -58.44
N HIS A 171 7.27 5.92 -58.91
CA HIS A 171 7.82 4.83 -58.12
C HIS A 171 8.56 5.33 -56.86
N GLN A 172 9.38 6.37 -56.98
CA GLN A 172 10.05 6.99 -55.83
C GLN A 172 9.05 7.63 -54.86
N LEU A 173 8.01 8.29 -55.37
CA LEU A 173 6.96 8.84 -54.52
C LEU A 173 6.19 7.75 -53.76
N LEU A 174 5.79 6.67 -54.44
CA LEU A 174 5.13 5.52 -53.80
C LEU A 174 6.00 4.90 -52.69
N ARG A 175 7.33 4.90 -52.86
CA ARG A 175 8.27 4.48 -51.82
C ARG A 175 8.26 5.45 -50.63
N ASN A 176 8.31 6.76 -50.88
CA ASN A 176 8.25 7.77 -49.82
C ASN A 176 6.93 7.72 -49.04
N LEU A 177 5.79 7.61 -49.74
CA LEU A 177 4.47 7.48 -49.12
C LEU A 177 4.36 6.24 -48.20
N ARG A 178 4.98 5.11 -48.59
CA ARG A 178 5.05 3.92 -47.73
C ARG A 178 5.89 4.17 -46.48
N LEU A 179 7.05 4.82 -46.62
CA LEU A 179 7.91 5.16 -45.48
C LEU A 179 7.23 6.15 -44.51
N GLU A 180 6.50 7.13 -45.03
CA GLU A 180 5.73 8.08 -44.24
C GLU A 180 4.63 7.39 -43.43
N GLU A 181 3.92 6.43 -44.03
CA GLU A 181 2.89 5.66 -43.34
C GLU A 181 3.47 4.74 -42.26
N GLU A 182 4.58 4.05 -42.56
CA GLU A 182 5.30 3.26 -41.57
C GLU A 182 5.76 4.14 -40.38
N THR A 183 6.25 5.35 -40.67
CA THR A 183 6.65 6.34 -39.65
C THR A 183 5.45 6.83 -38.84
N ARG A 184 4.31 7.10 -39.49
CA ARG A 184 3.04 7.45 -38.81
C ARG A 184 2.58 6.30 -37.91
N HIS A 185 2.62 5.07 -38.40
CA HIS A 185 2.25 3.88 -37.64
C HIS A 185 3.13 3.71 -36.39
N LEU A 186 4.44 3.92 -36.52
CA LEU A 186 5.39 3.90 -35.38
C LEU A 186 5.09 4.97 -34.33
N ARG A 187 4.79 6.19 -34.78
CA ARG A 187 4.36 7.27 -33.88
C ARG A 187 3.10 6.88 -33.13
N GLY A 188 2.09 6.36 -33.83
CA GLY A 188 0.85 5.90 -33.22
C GLY A 188 1.05 4.75 -32.21
N ILE A 189 1.95 3.81 -32.48
CA ILE A 189 2.32 2.78 -31.48
C ILE A 189 2.98 3.42 -30.26
N THR A 190 3.92 4.35 -30.47
CA THR A 190 4.65 4.99 -29.38
C THR A 190 3.71 5.82 -28.50
N GLU A 191 2.80 6.59 -29.10
CA GLU A 191 1.76 7.35 -28.39
C GLU A 191 0.87 6.43 -27.55
N LYS A 192 0.40 5.32 -28.12
CA LYS A 192 -0.38 4.32 -27.36
C LYS A 192 0.40 3.74 -26.19
N GLN A 193 1.68 3.42 -26.38
CA GLN A 193 2.53 2.90 -25.30
C GLN A 193 2.74 3.91 -24.17
N MET A 194 2.85 5.20 -24.50
CA MET A 194 2.96 6.28 -23.51
C MET A 194 1.64 6.46 -22.76
N GLU A 195 0.52 6.39 -23.45
CA GLU A 195 -0.81 6.49 -22.86
C GLU A 195 -1.11 5.32 -21.92
N GLU A 196 -0.80 4.08 -22.33
CA GLU A 196 -0.91 2.89 -21.47
C GLU A 196 -0.10 3.03 -20.17
N ARG A 197 1.12 3.58 -20.26
CA ARG A 197 1.97 3.86 -19.07
C ARG A 197 1.32 4.90 -18.17
N ARG A 198 0.86 6.00 -18.75
CA ARG A 198 0.18 7.09 -18.04
C ARG A 198 -1.04 6.57 -17.28
N MET A 199 -1.91 5.82 -17.96
CA MET A 199 -3.11 5.24 -17.37
C MET A 199 -2.80 4.25 -16.24
N LEU A 200 -1.77 3.40 -16.42
CA LEU A 200 -1.33 2.45 -15.38
C LEU A 200 -0.79 3.18 -14.14
N GLU A 201 -0.03 4.25 -14.32
CA GLU A 201 0.47 5.07 -13.21
C GLU A 201 -0.65 5.84 -12.51
N GLU A 202 -1.58 6.43 -13.26
CA GLU A 202 -2.75 7.13 -12.70
C GLU A 202 -3.61 6.19 -11.88
N ALA A 203 -3.90 4.98 -12.40
CA ALA A 203 -4.63 3.95 -11.66
C ALA A 203 -3.89 3.56 -10.36
N HIS A 204 -2.57 3.34 -10.41
CA HIS A 204 -1.80 3.01 -9.21
C HIS A 204 -1.78 4.15 -8.18
N ARG A 205 -1.62 5.41 -8.62
CA ARG A 205 -1.69 6.59 -7.72
C ARG A 205 -3.05 6.64 -7.01
N GLU A 206 -4.12 6.35 -7.73
CA GLU A 206 -5.47 6.36 -7.16
C GLU A 206 -5.68 5.20 -6.16
N GLU A 207 -5.28 3.98 -6.50
CA GLU A 207 -5.28 2.85 -5.55
C GLU A 207 -4.47 3.17 -4.29
N PHE A 208 -3.33 3.85 -4.43
CA PHE A 208 -2.50 4.25 -3.30
C PHE A 208 -3.21 5.27 -2.41
N ARG A 209 -3.88 6.28 -2.99
CA ARG A 209 -4.68 7.24 -2.22
C ARG A 209 -5.82 6.55 -1.46
N GLN A 210 -6.56 5.66 -2.13
CA GLN A 210 -7.66 4.92 -1.52
C GLN A 210 -7.17 3.99 -0.41
N PHE A 211 -6.02 3.33 -0.61
CA PHE A 211 -5.34 2.56 0.43
C PHE A 211 -5.03 3.42 1.65
N HIS A 212 -4.40 4.58 1.46
CA HIS A 212 -4.09 5.48 2.57
C HIS A 212 -5.34 6.01 3.28
N HIS A 213 -6.35 6.40 2.52
CA HIS A 213 -7.61 6.90 3.08
C HIS A 213 -8.33 5.85 3.92
N SER A 214 -8.52 4.64 3.38
CA SER A 214 -9.16 3.54 4.10
C SER A 214 -8.38 3.10 5.34
N TRP A 215 -7.05 3.13 5.28
CA TRP A 215 -6.21 2.82 6.43
C TRP A 215 -6.24 3.89 7.50
N ASN A 216 -6.25 5.16 7.13
CA ASN A 216 -6.37 6.24 8.10
C ASN A 216 -7.72 6.15 8.81
N ALA A 217 -8.82 5.99 8.06
CA ALA A 217 -10.15 5.78 8.65
C ALA A 217 -10.20 4.58 9.62
N ARG A 218 -9.51 3.47 9.29
CA ARG A 218 -9.40 2.30 10.17
C ARG A 218 -8.61 2.61 11.46
N ILE A 219 -7.55 3.40 11.37
CA ILE A 219 -6.77 3.82 12.55
C ILE A 219 -7.58 4.78 13.41
N ASP A 220 -8.24 5.76 12.79
CA ASP A 220 -9.08 6.74 13.48
C ASP A 220 -10.19 6.04 14.28
N ALA A 221 -10.91 5.09 13.64
CA ALA A 221 -11.93 4.30 14.31
C ALA A 221 -11.37 3.43 15.46
N PHE A 222 -10.17 2.89 15.30
CA PHE A 222 -9.50 2.14 16.37
C PHE A 222 -9.13 3.06 17.54
N GLU A 223 -8.60 4.24 17.27
CA GLU A 223 -8.22 5.23 18.29
C GLU A 223 -9.46 5.73 19.06
N GLU A 224 -10.56 6.00 18.37
CA GLU A 224 -11.85 6.34 18.97
C GLU A 224 -12.35 5.23 19.91
N GLU A 225 -12.38 3.97 19.44
CA GLU A 225 -12.76 2.81 20.27
C GLU A 225 -11.88 2.67 21.51
N GLN A 226 -10.57 2.92 21.40
CA GLN A 226 -9.66 2.82 22.54
C GLN A 226 -9.87 3.96 23.55
N LEU A 227 -10.16 5.17 23.07
CA LEU A 227 -10.48 6.32 23.94
C LEU A 227 -11.78 6.06 24.71
N GLU A 228 -12.82 5.57 24.03
CA GLU A 228 -14.08 5.18 24.69
C GLU A 228 -13.87 4.09 25.76
N ALA A 229 -13.06 3.08 25.46
CA ALA A 229 -12.74 2.02 26.41
C ALA A 229 -11.96 2.52 27.64
N GLU A 230 -11.02 3.45 27.46
CA GLU A 230 -10.29 4.07 28.57
C GLU A 230 -11.21 4.97 29.40
N MET A 231 -12.07 5.77 28.76
CA MET A 231 -13.06 6.60 29.44
C MET A 231 -14.03 5.77 30.27
N ALA A 232 -14.64 4.72 29.69
CA ALA A 232 -15.57 3.85 30.39
C ALA A 232 -14.92 3.14 31.60
N LEU A 233 -13.65 2.76 31.47
CA LEU A 233 -12.89 2.19 32.59
C LEU A 233 -12.68 3.23 33.70
N LEU A 234 -12.27 4.45 33.36
CA LEU A 234 -12.05 5.52 34.34
C LEU A 234 -13.34 5.93 35.03
N GLU A 235 -14.46 6.02 34.31
CA GLU A 235 -15.78 6.29 34.87
C GLU A 235 -16.19 5.22 35.88
N ARG A 236 -16.05 3.94 35.52
CA ARG A 236 -16.29 2.83 36.44
C ARG A 236 -15.41 2.90 37.68
N GLN A 237 -14.11 3.16 37.52
CA GLN A 237 -13.18 3.28 38.65
C GLN A 237 -13.56 4.46 39.56
N ASN A 238 -14.00 5.58 38.98
CA ASN A 238 -14.47 6.74 39.71
C ASN A 238 -15.75 6.42 40.51
N GLU A 239 -16.73 5.74 39.90
CA GLU A 239 -17.93 5.27 40.61
C GLU A 239 -17.60 4.33 41.76
N GLU A 240 -16.68 3.38 41.56
CA GLU A 240 -16.22 2.47 42.60
C GLU A 240 -15.57 3.24 43.77
N LEU A 241 -14.79 4.29 43.48
CA LEU A 241 -14.21 5.16 44.50
C LEU A 241 -15.27 5.99 45.24
N ILE A 242 -16.26 6.53 44.54
CA ILE A 242 -17.38 7.28 45.15
C ILE A 242 -18.16 6.36 46.10
N ARG A 243 -18.56 5.17 45.62
CA ARG A 243 -19.26 4.18 46.45
C ARG A 243 -18.43 3.76 47.65
N PHE A 244 -17.12 3.54 47.47
CA PHE A 244 -16.22 3.26 48.59
C PHE A 244 -16.22 4.39 49.62
N GLN A 245 -16.15 5.65 49.19
CA GLN A 245 -16.20 6.80 50.10
C GLN A 245 -17.55 6.92 50.83
N GLU A 246 -18.66 6.64 50.16
CA GLU A 246 -19.99 6.60 50.76
C GLU A 246 -20.10 5.48 51.79
N GLU A 247 -19.65 4.26 51.45
CA GLU A 247 -19.55 3.14 52.39
C GLU A 247 -18.71 3.52 53.62
N MET A 248 -17.61 4.26 53.44
CA MET A 248 -16.76 4.70 54.56
C MET A 248 -17.45 5.76 55.44
N ARG A 249 -18.31 6.61 54.86
CA ARG A 249 -19.10 7.61 55.61
C ARG A 249 -20.23 6.93 56.38
N GLU A 250 -20.91 5.97 55.78
CA GLU A 250 -22.04 5.25 56.39
C GLU A 250 -21.59 4.19 57.40
N PHE A 251 -20.35 3.70 57.31
CA PHE A 251 -19.81 2.73 58.24
C PHE A 251 -19.72 3.30 59.67
N GLN A 252 -20.78 3.07 60.44
CA GLN A 252 -20.80 3.17 61.88
C GLN A 252 -20.54 1.80 62.50
N PRO A 253 -19.47 1.65 63.27
CA PRO A 253 -19.18 0.39 63.94
C PRO A 253 -20.27 0.12 64.98
N ARG A 254 -20.98 -1.01 64.81
CA ARG A 254 -22.18 -1.36 65.59
C ARG A 254 -21.94 -1.51 67.09
N VAL A 255 -20.69 -1.68 67.53
CA VAL A 255 -20.32 -1.70 68.96
C VAL A 255 -18.89 -1.19 69.15
N LEU A 256 -18.74 -0.02 69.79
CA LEU A 256 -17.45 0.43 70.34
C LEU A 256 -17.10 -0.49 71.51
N LYS A 257 -16.04 -1.30 71.36
CA LYS A 257 -15.52 -2.12 72.46
C LYS A 257 -14.64 -1.25 73.35
N TYR A 258 -15.25 -0.65 74.37
CA TYR A 258 -14.53 0.10 75.39
C TYR A 258 -13.51 -0.77 76.13
N SER A 259 -12.41 -0.16 76.58
CA SER A 259 -11.42 -0.87 77.37
C SER A 259 -12.04 -1.38 78.67
N ARG A 260 -11.51 -2.50 79.15
CA ARG A 260 -11.89 -3.07 80.45
C ARG A 260 -11.68 -2.06 81.58
N SER A 261 -10.61 -1.26 81.52
CA SER A 261 -10.32 -0.18 82.46
C SER A 261 -11.41 0.89 82.50
N LEU A 262 -11.99 1.27 81.35
CA LEU A 262 -13.09 2.24 81.33
C LEU A 262 -14.33 1.69 82.03
N ILE A 263 -14.69 0.43 81.76
CA ILE A 263 -15.83 -0.24 82.38
C ILE A 263 -15.64 -0.32 83.91
N GLU A 264 -14.44 -0.70 84.35
CA GLU A 264 -14.07 -0.77 85.77
C GLU A 264 -14.12 0.61 86.45
N SER A 265 -13.57 1.66 85.82
CA SER A 265 -13.64 3.04 86.34
C SER A 265 -15.08 3.56 86.40
N ARG A 266 -15.93 3.28 85.41
CA ARG A 266 -17.36 3.65 85.44
C ARG A 266 -18.14 2.90 86.54
N LEU A 267 -17.84 1.62 86.77
CA LEU A 267 -18.43 0.85 87.87
C LEU A 267 -17.99 1.40 89.24
N LYS A 268 -16.71 1.75 89.38
CA LYS A 268 -16.17 2.37 90.60
C LYS A 268 -16.79 3.75 90.86
N GLN A 269 -16.92 4.57 89.82
CA GLN A 269 -17.64 5.86 89.87
C GLN A 269 -19.07 5.66 90.39
N GLN A 270 -19.82 4.70 89.82
CA GLN A 270 -21.20 4.41 90.25
C GLN A 270 -21.26 3.94 91.72
N THR A 271 -20.31 3.11 92.14
CA THR A 271 -20.25 2.59 93.51
C THR A 271 -19.96 3.69 94.52
N LEU A 272 -19.00 4.57 94.23
CA LEU A 272 -18.67 5.74 95.07
C LEU A 272 -19.84 6.73 95.17
N ALA A 273 -20.56 6.94 94.06
CA ALA A 273 -21.77 7.77 94.06
C ALA A 273 -22.89 7.17 94.93
N LYS A 274 -23.11 5.85 94.88
CA LYS A 274 -24.06 5.14 95.77
C LYS A 274 -23.68 5.25 97.24
N GLN A 275 -22.39 5.32 97.54
CA GLN A 275 -21.85 5.53 98.88
C GLN A 275 -21.87 7.01 99.33
N GLN A 276 -22.39 7.93 98.50
CA GLN A 276 -22.44 9.39 98.73
C GLN A 276 -21.06 10.07 98.83
N ASP A 277 -20.00 9.41 98.35
CA ASP A 277 -18.62 9.88 98.41
C ASP A 277 -18.28 10.74 97.17
N TYR A 278 -18.98 11.87 97.02
CA TYR A 278 -19.03 12.65 95.76
C TYR A 278 -17.66 13.17 95.29
N VAL A 279 -16.78 13.57 96.20
CA VAL A 279 -15.45 14.09 95.84
C VAL A 279 -14.61 13.04 95.12
N LYS A 280 -14.64 11.79 95.61
CA LYS A 280 -13.91 10.68 94.98
C LYS A 280 -14.60 10.22 93.70
N ALA A 281 -15.93 10.24 93.67
CA ALA A 281 -16.69 9.92 92.47
C ALA A 281 -16.37 10.90 91.31
N GLU A 282 -16.20 12.19 91.62
CA GLU A 282 -15.83 13.21 90.63
C GLU A 282 -14.39 13.01 90.11
N ALA A 283 -13.44 12.68 90.98
CA ALA A 283 -12.07 12.34 90.56
C ALA A 283 -12.05 11.11 89.63
N GLU A 284 -12.85 10.08 89.95
CA GLU A 284 -12.98 8.88 89.10
C GLU A 284 -13.72 9.18 87.79
N ARG A 285 -14.66 10.15 87.77
CA ARG A 285 -15.32 10.62 86.53
C ARG A 285 -14.29 11.19 85.56
N VAL A 286 -13.43 12.10 86.03
CA VAL A 286 -12.37 12.71 85.20
C VAL A 286 -11.41 11.65 84.67
N ASN A 287 -11.04 10.68 85.51
CA ASN A 287 -10.20 9.55 85.09
C ASN A 287 -10.91 8.69 84.01
N ALA A 288 -12.18 8.37 84.19
CA ALA A 288 -12.96 7.63 83.21
C ALA A 288 -13.08 8.39 81.87
N GLU A 289 -13.29 9.71 81.90
CA GLU A 289 -13.35 10.55 80.69
C GLU A 289 -12.01 10.59 79.94
N ALA A 290 -10.89 10.63 80.66
CA ALA A 290 -9.57 10.55 80.04
C ALA A 290 -9.33 9.20 79.35
N ILE A 291 -9.73 8.08 79.99
CA ILE A 291 -9.63 6.74 79.41
C ILE A 291 -10.56 6.62 78.19
N GLU A 292 -11.78 7.15 78.27
CA GLU A 292 -12.74 7.16 77.17
C GLU A 292 -12.22 7.92 75.96
N ALA A 293 -11.62 9.10 76.15
CA ALA A 293 -11.01 9.86 75.07
C ALA A 293 -9.87 9.08 74.39
N ALA A 294 -9.01 8.43 75.17
CA ALA A 294 -7.91 7.61 74.64
C ALA A 294 -8.40 6.36 73.88
N ASP A 295 -9.44 5.69 74.37
CA ASP A 295 -10.06 4.55 73.68
C ASP A 295 -10.72 4.98 72.37
N MET A 296 -11.41 6.13 72.37
CA MET A 296 -12.02 6.71 71.17
C MET A 296 -10.96 7.07 70.11
N GLU A 297 -9.82 7.63 70.52
CA GLU A 297 -8.72 7.93 69.60
C GLU A 297 -8.12 6.66 68.99
N ARG A 298 -7.82 5.64 69.79
CA ARG A 298 -7.32 4.33 69.31
C ARG A 298 -8.28 3.68 68.34
N PHE A 299 -9.57 3.76 68.64
CA PHE A 299 -10.61 3.24 67.77
C PHE A 299 -10.65 3.98 66.43
N GLN A 300 -10.60 5.32 66.45
CA GLN A 300 -10.54 6.13 65.24
C GLN A 300 -9.27 5.88 64.42
N ALA A 301 -8.12 5.69 65.07
CA ALA A 301 -6.86 5.35 64.40
C ALA A 301 -6.97 3.99 63.69
N THR A 302 -7.42 2.95 64.40
CA THR A 302 -7.61 1.61 63.80
C THR A 302 -8.59 1.64 62.63
N ARG A 303 -9.66 2.46 62.74
CA ARG A 303 -10.62 2.66 61.66
C ARG A 303 -9.98 3.32 60.44
N ARG A 304 -9.19 4.38 60.64
CA ARG A 304 -8.44 5.07 59.59
C ARG A 304 -7.45 4.12 58.89
N ASP A 305 -6.67 3.36 59.65
CA ASP A 305 -5.71 2.39 59.09
C ASP A 305 -6.37 1.34 58.21
N MET A 306 -7.53 0.81 58.62
CA MET A 306 -8.30 -0.14 57.83
C MET A 306 -8.79 0.47 56.51
N TYR A 307 -9.19 1.74 56.54
CA TYR A 307 -9.65 2.45 55.35
C TYR A 307 -8.50 2.73 54.38
N GLU A 308 -7.38 3.24 54.88
CA GLU A 308 -6.18 3.50 54.07
C GLU A 308 -5.70 2.23 53.35
N ARG A 309 -5.70 1.09 54.04
CA ARG A 309 -5.33 -0.20 53.43
C ARG A 309 -6.29 -0.62 52.31
N ARG A 310 -7.60 -0.46 52.52
CA ARG A 310 -8.61 -0.80 51.50
C ARG A 310 -8.55 0.15 50.31
N GLU A 311 -8.41 1.45 50.57
CA GLU A 311 -8.28 2.47 49.53
C GLU A 311 -7.00 2.24 48.70
N TYR A 312 -5.88 1.96 49.37
CA TYR A 312 -4.62 1.63 48.70
C TYR A 312 -4.77 0.40 47.79
N ALA A 313 -5.39 -0.67 48.30
CA ALA A 313 -5.64 -1.88 47.50
C ALA A 313 -6.53 -1.61 46.29
N SER A 314 -7.58 -0.80 46.44
CA SER A 314 -8.46 -0.40 45.33
C SER A 314 -7.71 0.42 44.28
N ARG A 315 -6.97 1.45 44.69
CA ARG A 315 -6.18 2.29 43.77
C ARG A 315 -5.11 1.49 43.04
N HIS A 316 -4.43 0.60 43.74
CA HIS A 316 -3.43 -0.27 43.14
C HIS A 316 -4.06 -1.20 42.10
N ARG A 317 -5.24 -1.78 42.39
CA ARG A 317 -5.99 -2.56 41.40
C ARG A 317 -6.39 -1.71 40.18
N HIS A 318 -6.90 -0.51 40.38
CA HIS A 318 -7.27 0.41 39.29
C HIS A 318 -6.07 0.76 38.39
N GLN A 319 -4.90 0.98 38.99
CA GLN A 319 -3.64 1.19 38.25
C GLN A 319 -3.24 -0.02 37.41
N GLN A 320 -3.37 -1.24 37.96
CA GLN A 320 -3.07 -2.46 37.23
C GLN A 320 -4.02 -2.69 36.05
N GLU A 321 -5.31 -2.42 36.23
CA GLU A 321 -6.31 -2.52 35.16
C GLU A 321 -6.02 -1.53 34.02
N LEU A 322 -5.69 -0.27 34.34
CA LEU A 322 -5.29 0.73 33.35
C LEU A 322 -4.00 0.33 32.62
N PHE A 323 -3.00 -0.17 33.35
CA PHE A 323 -1.75 -0.64 32.76
C PHE A 323 -1.98 -1.81 31.79
N ALA A 324 -2.79 -2.78 32.19
CA ALA A 324 -3.15 -3.91 31.34
C ALA A 324 -3.88 -3.48 30.07
N LEU A 325 -4.83 -2.54 30.19
CA LEU A 325 -5.53 -1.96 29.04
C LEU A 325 -4.56 -1.26 28.09
N ARG A 326 -3.71 -0.37 28.60
CA ARG A 326 -2.71 0.36 27.78
C ARG A 326 -1.73 -0.58 27.08
N SER A 327 -1.23 -1.60 27.77
CA SER A 327 -0.34 -2.60 27.15
C SER A 327 -1.03 -3.36 26.02
N LYS A 328 -2.33 -3.67 26.16
CA LYS A 328 -3.14 -4.29 25.11
C LYS A 328 -3.33 -3.35 23.92
N ILE A 329 -3.62 -2.06 24.17
CA ILE A 329 -3.76 -1.02 23.14
C ILE A 329 -2.46 -0.90 22.33
N GLU A 330 -1.31 -0.78 23.01
CA GLU A 330 0.00 -0.68 22.38
C GLU A 330 0.32 -1.91 21.51
N SER A 331 0.06 -3.10 22.05
CA SER A 331 0.26 -4.35 21.32
C SER A 331 -0.60 -4.42 20.05
N ARG A 332 -1.87 -3.97 20.14
CA ARG A 332 -2.79 -3.95 19.01
C ARG A 332 -2.40 -2.89 17.97
N ARG A 333 -1.94 -1.72 18.41
CA ARG A 333 -1.41 -0.66 17.54
C ARG A 333 -0.21 -1.16 16.73
N LEU A 334 0.77 -1.80 17.39
CA LEU A 334 1.92 -2.39 16.73
C LEU A 334 1.53 -3.46 15.71
N TYR A 335 0.49 -4.25 16.02
CA TYR A 335 -0.06 -5.22 15.08
C TYR A 335 -0.66 -4.53 13.83
N LEU A 336 -1.48 -3.49 14.01
CA LEU A 336 -2.07 -2.73 12.90
C LEU A 336 -0.99 -2.06 12.04
N GLU A 337 0.07 -1.53 12.64
CA GLU A 337 1.20 -0.95 11.90
C GLU A 337 1.94 -1.99 11.04
N ARG A 338 2.18 -3.19 11.59
CA ARG A 338 2.77 -4.30 10.83
C ARG A 338 1.84 -4.76 9.70
N TYR A 339 0.55 -4.85 9.98
CA TYR A 339 -0.45 -5.26 9.01
C TYR A 339 -0.55 -4.25 7.85
N ARG A 340 -0.53 -2.93 8.15
CA ARG A 340 -0.48 -1.86 7.15
C ARG A 340 0.74 -1.99 6.24
N LYS A 341 1.91 -2.25 6.81
CA LYS A 341 3.16 -2.44 6.03
C LYS A 341 3.03 -3.63 5.08
N GLN A 342 2.52 -4.77 5.56
CA GLN A 342 2.33 -5.96 4.72
C GLN A 342 1.35 -5.71 3.57
N GLU A 343 0.20 -5.08 3.82
CA GLU A 343 -0.75 -4.77 2.74
C GLU A 343 -0.18 -3.76 1.74
N LEU A 344 0.59 -2.77 2.22
CA LEU A 344 1.30 -1.83 1.36
C LEU A 344 2.31 -2.55 0.45
N ASP A 345 3.09 -3.47 0.99
CA ASP A 345 4.06 -4.27 0.22
C ASP A 345 3.36 -5.10 -0.87
N VAL A 346 2.21 -5.71 -0.55
CA VAL A 346 1.39 -6.45 -1.53
C VAL A 346 0.89 -5.53 -2.65
N LEU A 347 0.40 -4.33 -2.30
CA LEU A 347 -0.07 -3.34 -3.28
C LEU A 347 1.07 -2.89 -4.21
N LEU A 348 2.25 -2.61 -3.66
CA LEU A 348 3.43 -2.24 -4.45
C LEU A 348 3.89 -3.40 -5.36
N GLN A 349 3.88 -4.62 -4.85
CA GLN A 349 4.24 -5.80 -5.65
C GLN A 349 3.27 -6.02 -6.80
N ARG A 350 1.96 -5.80 -6.59
CA ARG A 350 0.94 -5.85 -7.64
C ARG A 350 1.25 -4.82 -8.74
N TYR A 351 1.55 -3.58 -8.39
CA TYR A 351 1.94 -2.55 -9.34
C TYR A 351 3.19 -2.94 -10.15
N ILE A 352 4.25 -3.42 -9.48
CA ILE A 352 5.49 -3.86 -10.15
C ILE A 352 5.20 -4.97 -11.16
N ASN A 353 4.35 -5.94 -10.79
CA ASN A 353 3.97 -7.04 -11.68
C ASN A 353 3.17 -6.54 -12.89
N SER A 354 2.17 -5.68 -12.68
CA SER A 354 1.38 -5.07 -13.75
C SER A 354 2.25 -4.25 -14.72
N ARG A 355 3.17 -3.44 -14.17
CA ARG A 355 4.10 -2.64 -14.98
C ARG A 355 5.01 -3.54 -15.81
N ARG A 356 5.60 -4.58 -15.21
CA ARG A 356 6.47 -5.55 -15.92
C ARG A 356 5.71 -6.27 -17.03
N SER A 357 4.46 -6.66 -16.80
CA SER A 357 3.61 -7.31 -17.80
C SER A 357 3.33 -6.38 -18.98
N MET A 358 2.98 -5.12 -18.72
CA MET A 358 2.78 -4.11 -19.76
C MET A 358 4.08 -3.85 -20.54
N GLU A 359 5.22 -3.67 -19.86
CA GLU A 359 6.52 -3.48 -20.50
C GLU A 359 6.89 -4.66 -21.41
N LEU A 360 6.60 -5.89 -20.97
CA LEU A 360 6.80 -7.10 -21.78
C LEU A 360 5.94 -7.06 -23.03
N GLN A 361 4.66 -6.69 -22.93
CA GLN A 361 3.77 -6.54 -24.07
C GLN A 361 4.26 -5.46 -25.05
N GLN A 362 4.69 -4.31 -24.54
CA GLN A 362 5.26 -3.23 -25.35
C GLN A 362 6.54 -3.66 -26.07
N ASN A 363 7.40 -4.43 -25.40
CA ASN A 363 8.62 -4.98 -26.00
C ASN A 363 8.31 -5.99 -27.11
N ILE A 364 7.29 -6.84 -26.95
CA ILE A 364 6.84 -7.76 -28.00
C ILE A 364 6.36 -6.97 -29.22
N VAL A 365 5.55 -5.92 -29.02
CA VAL A 365 5.07 -5.06 -30.11
C VAL A 365 6.26 -4.37 -30.79
N ARG A 366 7.17 -3.76 -30.02
CA ARG A 366 8.38 -3.10 -30.56
C ARG A 366 9.23 -4.07 -31.38
N ASN A 367 9.47 -5.29 -30.89
CA ASN A 367 10.23 -6.31 -31.62
C ASN A 367 9.54 -6.70 -32.93
N LYS A 368 8.22 -6.93 -32.91
CA LYS A 368 7.44 -7.22 -34.12
C LYS A 368 7.54 -6.09 -35.14
N THR A 369 7.31 -4.84 -34.72
CA THR A 369 7.40 -3.68 -35.62
C THR A 369 8.83 -3.47 -36.12
N GLY A 370 9.84 -3.61 -35.27
CA GLY A 370 11.25 -3.54 -35.67
C GLY A 370 11.63 -4.59 -36.72
N THR A 371 11.15 -5.83 -36.59
CA THR A 371 11.37 -6.85 -37.62
C THR A 371 10.66 -6.54 -38.93
N LEU A 372 9.49 -5.90 -38.89
CA LEU A 372 8.77 -5.46 -40.09
C LEU A 372 9.55 -4.36 -40.81
N LEU A 373 9.99 -3.32 -40.08
CA LEU A 373 10.83 -2.26 -40.64
C LEU A 373 12.14 -2.80 -41.23
N LEU A 374 12.79 -3.74 -40.54
CA LEU A 374 14.04 -4.32 -41.02
C LEU A 374 13.84 -5.10 -42.33
N LYS A 375 12.74 -5.85 -42.46
CA LYS A 375 12.39 -6.52 -43.73
C LYS A 375 12.16 -5.51 -44.86
N HIS A 376 11.47 -4.42 -44.56
CA HIS A 376 11.24 -3.34 -45.51
C HIS A 376 12.57 -2.66 -45.92
N ALA A 377 13.44 -2.36 -44.96
CA ALA A 377 14.75 -1.76 -45.22
C ALA A 377 15.69 -2.68 -46.02
N CYS A 378 15.71 -3.99 -45.75
CA CYS A 378 16.52 -4.95 -46.50
C CYS A 378 16.02 -5.15 -47.93
N ASN A 379 14.70 -5.08 -48.16
CA ASN A 379 14.11 -5.09 -49.50
C ASN A 379 14.47 -3.83 -50.31
N MET A 380 14.90 -2.75 -49.65
CA MET A 380 15.31 -1.50 -50.30
C MET A 380 16.80 -1.43 -50.67
N LYS A 381 17.61 -2.43 -50.30
CA LYS A 381 19.06 -2.46 -50.54
C LYS A 381 19.48 -3.07 -51.88
N THR A 382 18.54 -3.53 -52.71
CA THR A 382 18.86 -4.01 -54.07
C THR A 382 19.18 -2.88 -55.05
N ASP A 383 18.90 -1.62 -54.67
CA ASP A 383 19.29 -0.44 -55.43
C ASP A 383 20.48 0.23 -54.70
N ASN A 384 21.70 0.00 -55.18
CA ASN A 384 22.99 0.43 -54.59
C ASN A 384 23.19 1.96 -54.41
N SER A 385 22.13 2.79 -54.49
CA SER A 385 22.20 4.24 -54.39
C SER A 385 21.65 4.83 -53.07
N GLY A 386 20.94 4.07 -52.23
CA GLY A 386 20.19 4.63 -51.09
C GLY A 386 20.66 4.24 -49.68
N THR A 387 21.65 3.35 -49.56
CA THR A 387 21.95 2.66 -48.29
C THR A 387 22.70 3.51 -47.26
N ALA A 388 23.23 4.68 -47.64
CA ALA A 388 24.00 5.53 -46.74
C ALA A 388 23.15 6.30 -45.71
N VAL A 389 21.93 6.71 -46.06
CA VAL A 389 21.12 7.62 -45.22
C VAL A 389 20.38 6.89 -44.09
N LEU A 390 20.05 5.61 -44.27
CA LEU A 390 19.30 4.83 -43.25
C LEU A 390 20.18 4.26 -42.13
N VAL A 391 21.49 4.13 -42.34
CA VAL A 391 22.42 3.66 -41.30
C VAL A 391 22.68 4.76 -40.26
N GLU A 392 22.65 6.03 -40.67
CA GLU A 392 22.88 7.19 -39.80
C GLU A 392 21.75 7.41 -38.77
N CYS A 393 20.50 7.04 -39.12
CA CYS A 393 19.37 7.11 -38.17
C CYS A 393 19.39 5.99 -37.12
N ALA A 394 20.04 4.86 -37.39
CA ALA A 394 20.19 3.77 -36.42
C ALA A 394 21.28 4.07 -35.36
N GLU A 395 22.25 4.93 -35.68
CA GLU A 395 23.33 5.34 -34.77
C GLU A 395 22.93 6.52 -33.84
N SER A 396 21.84 7.21 -34.14
CA SER A 396 21.35 8.40 -33.41
C SER A 396 20.73 8.12 -32.03
N GLY A 397 20.95 6.95 -31.44
CA GLY A 397 20.66 6.68 -30.02
C GLY A 397 19.18 6.70 -29.59
N THR A 398 18.23 6.82 -30.52
CA THR A 398 16.78 6.85 -30.22
C THR A 398 16.19 5.45 -30.02
N PHE A 399 16.94 4.39 -30.33
CA PHE A 399 16.61 3.02 -29.99
C PHE A 399 17.69 2.46 -29.07
N GLY A 400 17.40 2.45 -27.78
CA GLY A 400 18.35 2.09 -26.73
C GLY A 400 19.04 0.76 -26.95
N SER A 401 20.36 0.80 -27.13
CA SER A 401 21.27 -0.33 -26.98
C SER A 401 21.39 -0.72 -25.51
N SER A 402 20.37 -1.37 -24.96
CA SER A 402 20.50 -2.05 -23.65
C SER A 402 21.19 -3.40 -23.82
N VAL A 403 22.43 -3.41 -24.34
CA VAL A 403 23.37 -4.54 -24.19
C VAL A 403 24.79 -3.98 -24.02
N GLN A 404 24.99 -3.18 -22.97
CA GLN A 404 26.33 -3.02 -22.41
C GLN A 404 26.63 -4.29 -21.62
N ARG A 405 27.40 -5.20 -22.22
CA ARG A 405 28.02 -6.33 -21.51
C ARG A 405 28.73 -5.79 -20.26
N ARG A 406 28.33 -6.25 -19.07
CA ARG A 406 29.19 -6.20 -17.89
C ARG A 406 30.37 -7.13 -18.14
N SER A 407 31.47 -6.59 -18.67
CA SER A 407 32.78 -7.20 -18.53
C SER A 407 33.30 -6.93 -17.12
N VAL A 408 33.59 -8.03 -16.44
CA VAL A 408 34.29 -8.14 -15.17
C VAL A 408 35.70 -7.55 -15.30
N SER A 409 36.08 -6.63 -14.41
CA SER A 409 37.47 -6.43 -14.03
C SER A 409 37.60 -6.16 -12.53
N ARG A 410 38.27 -7.13 -11.92
CA ARG A 410 38.70 -7.37 -10.55
C ARG A 410 39.66 -6.28 -10.00
N ALA A 411 39.54 -6.02 -8.68
CA ALA A 411 40.38 -5.20 -7.77
C ALA A 411 41.85 -5.74 -7.62
N PRO A 412 42.78 -5.29 -6.71
CA PRO A 412 42.66 -4.43 -5.50
C PRO A 412 43.88 -3.53 -5.09
N ARG A 413 43.78 -2.81 -3.93
CA ARG A 413 44.79 -2.47 -2.86
C ARG A 413 44.29 -1.19 -2.13
N VAL A 414 44.01 -1.07 -0.82
CA VAL A 414 44.68 -1.35 0.48
C VAL A 414 45.93 -0.51 0.77
N ILE A 415 45.84 0.25 1.89
CA ILE A 415 46.80 0.95 2.80
C ILE A 415 46.17 2.34 3.07
N GLY A 416 45.88 2.87 4.26
CA GLY A 416 46.22 2.66 5.67
C GLY A 416 46.03 4.03 6.37
N PRO A 417 45.86 4.11 7.71
CA PRO A 417 45.27 5.27 8.41
C PRO A 417 46.31 6.30 8.89
N ILE A 418 45.90 7.57 9.08
CA ILE A 418 46.65 8.56 9.86
C ILE A 418 45.71 9.24 10.86
N GLU A 419 46.12 9.11 12.13
CA GLU A 419 45.60 9.73 13.34
C GLU A 419 45.96 11.23 13.47
N GLN A 420 45.41 11.83 14.54
CA GLN A 420 45.82 13.05 15.27
C GLN A 420 45.28 14.36 14.67
N GLY A 421 44.69 15.28 15.42
CA GLY A 421 44.56 15.47 16.86
C GLY A 421 44.41 16.98 17.13
N GLY A 422 43.78 17.35 18.26
CA GLY A 422 43.78 18.73 18.78
C GLY A 422 42.39 19.37 18.85
N ARG A 423 41.73 19.37 20.02
CA ARG A 423 41.84 20.36 21.12
C ARG A 423 41.11 21.68 20.81
N GLY A 424 40.21 22.07 21.72
CA GLY A 424 39.57 23.39 21.75
C GLY A 424 38.18 23.34 22.41
N VAL A 425 38.08 23.13 23.72
CA VAL A 425 37.80 24.19 24.72
C VAL A 425 36.31 24.60 24.75
N SER A 426 35.63 24.10 25.80
CA SER A 426 34.41 24.65 26.44
C SER A 426 34.71 26.02 27.10
N PRO A 427 33.80 26.78 27.75
CA PRO A 427 32.34 26.68 27.90
C PRO A 427 31.61 28.05 27.76
N GLY A 428 30.27 28.10 27.94
CA GLY A 428 29.64 29.26 28.61
C GLY A 428 28.29 29.77 28.09
N GLY A 429 27.34 29.93 29.03
CA GLY A 429 26.26 30.94 29.03
C GLY A 429 24.92 30.49 28.42
N GLN A 430 23.89 30.15 29.20
CA GLN A 430 22.97 30.99 30.03
C GLN A 430 21.77 31.58 29.28
N SER A 431 20.63 31.58 30.00
CA SER A 431 19.36 32.31 29.81
C SER A 431 18.38 31.65 28.82
N VAL A 432 17.25 31.05 29.22
CA VAL A 432 16.13 31.50 30.09
C VAL A 432 15.57 32.84 29.66
N GLU A 433 14.49 32.81 28.87
CA GLU A 433 13.54 33.91 28.79
C GLU A 433 12.12 33.34 28.72
N ARG A 434 11.34 33.69 29.75
CA ARG A 434 9.88 33.58 29.78
C ARG A 434 9.31 34.87 29.19
N ALA A 435 8.27 34.74 28.38
CA ALA A 435 7.19 35.71 28.29
C ALA A 435 5.88 34.92 28.32
#